data_AF-D5FW35-F1
#
_entry.id   AF-D5FW35-F1
#
_cell.length_a   1.000
_cell.length_b   1.000
_cell.length_c   1.000
_cell.angle_alpha   90.00
_cell.angle_beta   90.00
_cell.angle_gamma   90.00
#
_symmetry.space_group_name_H-M   'P 1'
#
loop_
_entity.id
_entity.type
_entity.pdbx_description
1 polymer ?
#
loop_
_entity_poly.entity_id
_entity_poly.type
_entity_poly.pdbx_seq_one_letter_code
_entity_poly.pdbx_strand_id
1 'polypeptide(L)'
;MGTFMLHPSNPKTHILLPKGDEPVDVASNRVYPNHTIYRSDRELVISTFRSMGLDHLLIDYARDAKIVAKDNKNFSLNLLCIFIPSDVNGSAKFRWLQINFKNVLPIPYGCGSAGYHMFKNSIPIGPDTPHDKVLEAAQCEIEAEPNMILGIYCSKDDYVYPDDCFRQVIGMDGKRIMFNQFREYSFPHNLIDGNMRLMKLSPKAFNHDMSFSCQCRNKDDKITSIMKVNLRKTETCDFVQIMDIYRRYGNWPRKVCRKTLSTNKVIKIIIPKSDGIANHRNDAGGLLLYPENFGVVAYNPTTNMSHLREIRINRIIGYVGLKMNKIENINNYTFEFSTTENSVIVMKRRIASLSYLYEYYDRFSGPLTKKNTMITIDIVPTDPYTYGCGAENPDIFNTKGVVFNNQHIQKGAHYHTEVKCTLNAWKNSPIGFYCPKQYVLEPADCFNSAYLVSTNHVVRLDEYAPQGRVLNSPNLRIIDFTGPKSVKYTKKYLEESLQCRCRRRDGTVMATITIDLGRPRDN
;
A
#
# COMPACT_ATOMS: atom_id res chain seq x y z
N MET A 1 25.22 8.01 45.71
CA MET A 1 24.41 6.81 45.40
C MET A 1 23.25 7.25 44.51
N GLY A 2 22.68 6.35 43.72
CA GLY A 2 21.56 6.63 42.82
C GLY A 2 21.08 5.32 42.19
N THR A 3 19.89 5.32 41.60
CA THR A 3 19.28 4.15 40.98
C THR A 3 19.26 4.27 39.46
N PHE A 4 19.59 3.16 38.78
CA PHE A 4 19.42 3.05 37.34
C PHE A 4 18.10 2.34 37.02
N MET A 5 17.44 2.80 35.95
CA MET A 5 16.23 2.21 35.42
C MET A 5 16.28 2.17 33.90
N LEU A 6 15.94 1.02 33.33
CA LEU A 6 15.68 0.89 31.90
C LEU A 6 14.21 1.21 31.56
N HIS A 7 14.00 1.95 30.48
CA HIS A 7 12.69 2.28 29.93
C HIS A 7 12.63 1.93 28.42
N PRO A 8 11.65 1.16 27.95
CA PRO A 8 10.55 0.58 28.71
C PRO A 8 11.03 -0.47 29.70
N SER A 9 10.29 -0.65 30.80
CA SER A 9 10.65 -1.60 31.87
C SER A 9 10.74 -3.06 31.38
N ASN A 10 10.03 -3.40 30.31
CA ASN A 10 10.09 -4.70 29.66
C ASN A 10 10.54 -4.59 28.19
N PRO A 11 11.86 -4.57 27.92
CA PRO A 11 12.40 -4.46 26.56
C PRO A 11 12.14 -5.71 25.69
N LYS A 12 11.77 -6.85 26.30
CA LYS A 12 11.42 -8.08 25.57
C LYS A 12 10.15 -7.91 24.74
N THR A 13 9.23 -7.09 25.23
CA THR A 13 7.91 -6.90 24.61
C THR A 13 7.69 -5.49 24.06
N HIS A 14 8.45 -4.49 24.52
CA HIS A 14 8.25 -3.09 24.13
C HIS A 14 9.58 -2.37 23.85
N ILE A 15 9.55 -1.43 22.90
CA ILE A 15 10.66 -0.54 22.56
C ILE A 15 10.18 0.90 22.39
N LEU A 16 11.10 1.84 22.36
CA LEU A 16 10.84 3.22 21.98
C LEU A 16 10.93 3.38 20.45
N LEU A 17 10.22 4.35 19.89
CA LEU A 17 10.55 4.86 18.56
C LEU A 17 11.84 5.68 18.59
N PRO A 18 12.58 5.80 17.46
CA PRO A 18 13.77 6.63 17.40
C PRO A 18 13.52 8.04 17.96
N LYS A 19 14.44 8.54 18.78
CA LYS A 19 14.28 9.84 19.46
C LYS A 19 14.02 10.98 18.46
N GLY A 20 14.79 11.03 17.37
CA GLY A 20 14.79 12.16 16.44
C GLY A 20 15.26 13.44 17.14
N ASP A 21 14.64 14.57 16.79
CA ASP A 21 14.95 15.90 17.33
C ASP A 21 14.13 16.25 18.59
N GLU A 22 13.31 15.32 19.09
CA GLU A 22 12.39 15.59 20.20
C GLU A 22 13.11 15.62 21.56
N PRO A 23 12.61 16.42 22.51
CA PRO A 23 12.98 16.33 23.93
C PRO A 23 12.78 14.91 24.48
N VAL A 24 13.61 14.52 25.44
CA VAL A 24 13.63 13.14 25.97
C VAL A 24 12.31 12.78 26.67
N ASP A 25 11.74 13.72 27.42
CA ASP A 25 10.46 13.61 28.09
C ASP A 25 9.33 13.26 27.10
N VAL A 26 9.29 13.92 25.94
CA VAL A 26 8.31 13.62 24.89
C VAL A 26 8.61 12.27 24.24
N ALA A 27 9.86 12.06 23.82
CA ALA A 27 10.25 10.85 23.11
C ALA A 27 10.08 9.57 23.95
N SER A 28 10.26 9.67 25.27
CA SER A 28 10.12 8.56 26.21
C SER A 28 8.69 8.01 26.31
N ASN A 29 7.67 8.80 25.95
CA ASN A 29 6.27 8.36 25.99
C ASN A 29 5.87 7.50 24.78
N ARG A 30 6.73 7.40 23.75
CA ARG A 30 6.46 6.66 22.50
C ARG A 30 6.86 5.19 22.63
N VAL A 31 6.24 4.51 23.58
CA VAL A 31 6.44 3.07 23.84
C VAL A 31 5.52 2.27 22.92
N TYR A 32 6.09 1.34 22.16
CA TYR A 32 5.35 0.48 21.23
C TYR A 32 5.66 -0.99 21.48
N PRO A 33 4.67 -1.88 21.34
CA PRO A 33 4.92 -3.31 21.37
C PRO A 33 5.84 -3.73 20.21
N ASN A 34 6.84 -4.56 20.50
CA ASN A 34 7.89 -4.98 19.56
C ASN A 34 7.30 -5.46 18.23
N HIS A 35 6.33 -6.37 18.30
CA HIS A 35 5.70 -7.00 17.13
C HIS A 35 4.99 -6.03 16.17
N THR A 36 4.68 -4.82 16.63
CA THR A 36 4.09 -3.76 15.79
C THR A 36 5.15 -3.02 14.97
N ILE A 37 6.41 -3.08 15.38
CA ILE A 37 7.54 -2.39 14.75
C ILE A 37 8.42 -3.38 13.99
N TYR A 38 8.82 -4.47 14.64
CA TYR A 38 9.71 -5.50 14.12
C TYR A 38 9.33 -6.88 14.65
N ARG A 39 9.80 -7.91 13.96
CA ARG A 39 9.62 -9.32 14.36
C ARG A 39 10.90 -10.08 14.05
N SER A 40 11.14 -11.16 14.76
CA SER A 40 12.34 -11.97 14.57
C SER A 40 12.02 -13.46 14.75
N ASP A 41 12.86 -14.31 14.17
CA ASP A 41 12.83 -15.76 14.34
C ASP A 41 13.28 -16.22 15.72
N ARG A 42 13.81 -15.30 16.54
CA ARG A 42 14.22 -15.54 17.92
C ARG A 42 13.96 -14.34 18.81
N GLU A 43 14.08 -14.54 20.11
CA GLU A 43 14.01 -13.43 21.07
C GLU A 43 15.33 -12.65 21.05
N LEU A 44 15.30 -11.40 20.56
CA LEU A 44 16.50 -10.57 20.49
C LEU A 44 16.97 -10.11 21.88
N VAL A 45 16.08 -9.96 22.85
CA VAL A 45 16.40 -9.54 24.22
C VAL A 45 16.20 -10.73 25.16
N ILE A 46 17.28 -11.44 25.50
CA ILE A 46 17.16 -12.69 26.28
C ILE A 46 16.89 -12.41 27.76
N SER A 47 17.54 -11.40 28.33
CA SER A 47 17.44 -11.12 29.77
C SER A 47 17.75 -9.67 30.09
N THR A 48 17.05 -9.17 31.11
CA THR A 48 17.43 -8.00 31.88
C THR A 48 17.63 -8.45 33.33
N PHE A 49 18.83 -8.27 33.88
CA PHE A 49 19.08 -8.58 35.28
C PHE A 49 19.91 -7.48 35.95
N ARG A 50 19.65 -7.30 37.24
CA ARG A 50 20.36 -6.34 38.10
C ARG A 50 21.54 -7.05 38.75
N SER A 51 22.75 -6.70 38.33
CA SER A 51 23.97 -7.08 39.03
C SER A 51 24.61 -5.80 39.57
N MET A 52 24.91 -5.75 40.87
CA MET A 52 25.62 -4.63 41.52
C MET A 52 25.00 -3.24 41.26
N GLY A 53 23.67 -3.13 41.14
CA GLY A 53 22.97 -1.86 40.92
C GLY A 53 23.00 -1.33 39.48
N LEU A 54 23.47 -2.14 38.52
CA LEU A 54 23.45 -1.84 37.08
C LEU A 54 22.45 -2.76 36.37
N ASP A 55 21.58 -2.17 35.54
CA ASP A 55 20.71 -2.93 34.63
C ASP A 55 21.56 -3.39 33.43
N HIS A 56 21.76 -4.70 33.26
CA HIS A 56 22.39 -5.26 32.07
C HIS A 56 21.33 -5.68 31.03
N LEU A 57 21.61 -5.39 29.75
CA LEU A 57 20.80 -5.81 28.61
C LEU A 57 21.57 -6.84 27.79
N LEU A 58 21.07 -8.08 27.73
CA LEU A 58 21.65 -9.12 26.88
C LEU A 58 20.88 -9.22 25.56
N ILE A 59 21.62 -9.06 24.45
CA ILE A 59 21.06 -9.11 23.09
C ILE A 59 21.57 -10.36 22.36
N ASP A 60 20.66 -11.22 21.88
CA ASP A 60 20.99 -12.29 20.95
C ASP A 60 20.90 -11.79 19.51
N TYR A 61 22.05 -11.71 18.86
CA TYR A 61 22.12 -11.38 17.44
C TYR A 61 23.18 -12.21 16.73
N ALA A 62 22.84 -13.48 16.51
CA ALA A 62 23.64 -14.38 15.70
C ALA A 62 23.58 -14.02 14.20
N ARG A 63 24.58 -14.47 13.43
CA ARG A 63 24.71 -14.20 11.99
C ARG A 63 23.52 -14.73 11.16
N ASP A 64 22.87 -15.80 11.63
CA ASP A 64 21.73 -16.44 10.98
C ASP A 64 20.37 -15.83 11.39
N ALA A 65 20.35 -14.92 12.37
CA ALA A 65 19.13 -14.31 12.88
C ALA A 65 18.39 -13.55 11.77
N LYS A 66 17.07 -13.78 11.69
CA LYS A 66 16.21 -13.08 10.75
C LYS A 66 15.41 -12.05 11.52
N ILE A 67 15.58 -10.79 11.13
CA ILE A 67 14.83 -9.65 11.67
C ILE A 67 14.06 -9.02 10.52
N VAL A 68 12.77 -8.85 10.70
CA VAL A 68 11.89 -8.11 9.77
C VAL A 68 11.36 -6.86 10.45
N ALA A 69 11.34 -5.72 9.76
CA ALA A 69 10.80 -4.46 10.30
C ALA A 69 9.94 -3.70 9.29
N LYS A 70 9.01 -2.87 9.80
CA LYS A 70 8.17 -2.01 8.94
C LYS A 70 9.00 -0.98 8.18
N ASP A 71 9.96 -0.36 8.85
CA ASP A 71 10.99 0.49 8.23
C ASP A 71 12.33 -0.22 8.34
N ASN A 72 12.57 -1.17 7.45
CA ASN A 72 13.77 -2.02 7.51
C ASN A 72 15.08 -1.28 7.22
N LYS A 73 15.02 -0.11 6.57
CA LYS A 73 16.23 0.69 6.25
C LYS A 73 16.72 1.50 7.45
N ASN A 74 15.80 1.98 8.29
CA ASN A 74 16.14 2.81 9.46
C ASN A 74 15.83 2.11 10.80
N PHE A 75 15.57 0.80 10.78
CA PHE A 75 15.20 0.07 11.98
C PHE A 75 16.32 0.10 13.02
N SER A 76 15.93 0.42 14.24
CA SER A 76 16.77 0.33 15.42
C SER A 76 15.93 -0.05 16.64
N LEU A 77 16.55 -0.79 17.56
CA LEU A 77 15.99 -1.04 18.88
C LEU A 77 16.39 0.13 19.78
N ASN A 78 15.40 0.84 20.30
CA ASN A 78 15.62 2.05 21.10
C ASN A 78 15.13 1.84 22.53
N LEU A 79 15.98 2.20 23.48
CA LEU A 79 15.73 2.14 24.91
C LEU A 79 16.26 3.42 25.57
N LEU A 80 15.81 3.68 26.78
CA LEU A 80 16.20 4.82 27.59
C LEU A 80 16.72 4.34 28.93
N CYS A 81 17.96 4.68 29.26
CA CYS A 81 18.53 4.49 30.58
C CYS A 81 18.33 5.77 31.39
N ILE A 82 17.70 5.63 32.55
CA ILE A 82 17.35 6.71 33.48
C ILE A 82 18.19 6.51 34.74
N PHE A 83 18.96 7.52 35.11
CA PHE A 83 19.67 7.55 36.38
C PHE A 83 19.00 8.57 37.31
N ILE A 84 18.53 8.10 38.46
CA ILE A 84 17.91 8.92 39.49
C ILE A 84 18.92 9.04 40.64
N PRO A 85 19.52 10.23 40.86
CA PRO A 85 20.43 10.43 41.98
C PRO A 85 19.69 10.27 43.32
N SER A 86 20.37 9.77 44.35
CA SER A 86 19.80 9.68 45.72
C SER A 86 19.71 11.03 46.44
N ASP A 87 20.32 12.09 45.87
CA ASP A 87 20.23 13.45 46.37
C ASP A 87 18.86 14.06 46.00
N VAL A 88 18.17 14.64 46.98
CA VAL A 88 16.83 15.24 46.85
C VAL A 88 16.85 16.42 45.86
N ASN A 89 17.99 17.10 45.71
CA ASN A 89 18.17 18.19 44.75
C ASN A 89 18.73 17.74 43.39
N GLY A 90 19.01 16.45 43.23
CA GLY A 90 19.58 15.92 41.99
C GLY A 90 18.53 15.71 40.90
N SER A 91 18.77 16.25 39.70
CA SER A 91 17.92 15.98 38.54
C SER A 91 18.21 14.62 37.90
N ALA A 92 17.15 13.95 37.44
CA ALA A 92 17.28 12.69 36.71
C ALA A 92 18.12 12.88 35.43
N LYS A 93 19.03 11.95 35.17
CA LYS A 93 19.87 11.95 33.96
C LYS A 93 19.38 10.88 33.00
N PHE A 94 19.35 11.24 31.72
CA PHE A 94 18.78 10.39 30.68
C PHE A 94 19.83 10.05 29.61
N ARG A 95 19.93 8.77 29.25
CA ARG A 95 20.78 8.30 28.15
C ARG A 95 19.98 7.43 27.20
N TRP A 96 19.89 7.88 25.95
CA TRP A 96 19.23 7.12 24.89
C TRP A 96 20.17 6.05 24.34
N LEU A 97 19.72 4.80 24.30
CA LEU A 97 20.43 3.67 23.73
C LEU A 97 19.75 3.29 22.42
N GLN A 98 20.49 3.41 21.31
CA GLN A 98 20.04 3.00 19.98
C GLN A 98 20.92 1.86 19.48
N ILE A 99 20.31 0.71 19.22
CA ILE A 99 20.99 -0.48 18.69
C ILE A 99 20.55 -0.67 17.24
N ASN A 100 21.49 -0.59 16.33
CA ASN A 100 21.26 -0.77 14.90
C ASN A 100 21.63 -2.20 14.49
N PHE A 101 20.80 -2.82 13.65
CA PHE A 101 21.02 -4.17 13.15
C PHE A 101 21.39 -4.12 11.67
N LYS A 102 22.21 -5.08 11.24
CA LYS A 102 22.48 -5.30 9.81
C LYS A 102 21.44 -6.27 9.23
N ASN A 103 21.26 -6.25 7.92
CA ASN A 103 20.43 -7.22 7.18
C ASN A 103 18.97 -7.31 7.65
N VAL A 104 18.39 -6.18 8.09
CA VAL A 104 16.98 -6.12 8.46
C VAL A 104 16.13 -6.20 7.20
N LEU A 105 15.21 -7.16 7.18
CA LEU A 105 14.34 -7.46 6.07
C LEU A 105 13.03 -6.65 6.17
N PRO A 106 12.36 -6.34 5.05
CA PRO A 106 11.03 -5.77 5.09
C PRO A 106 10.02 -6.83 5.59
N ILE A 107 9.03 -6.42 6.39
CA ILE A 107 7.97 -7.35 6.86
C ILE A 107 7.14 -7.86 5.67
N PRO A 108 7.14 -9.18 5.40
CA PRO A 108 6.33 -9.80 4.35
C PRO A 108 4.91 -10.18 4.82
N TYR A 109 4.03 -10.52 3.88
CA TYR A 109 2.85 -11.36 4.10
C TYR A 109 3.22 -12.82 3.86
N GLY A 110 2.69 -13.74 4.65
CA GLY A 110 3.13 -15.12 4.63
C GLY A 110 2.73 -15.92 5.85
N CYS A 111 3.33 -17.11 5.94
CA CYS A 111 3.30 -17.98 7.09
C CYS A 111 4.57 -18.83 7.12
N GLY A 112 4.75 -19.58 8.19
CA GLY A 112 5.91 -20.43 8.39
C GLY A 112 5.62 -21.60 9.33
N SER A 113 6.53 -22.57 9.38
CA SER A 113 6.37 -23.70 10.28
C SER A 113 6.62 -23.33 11.73
N ALA A 114 6.15 -24.15 12.68
CA ALA A 114 6.20 -23.88 14.12
C ALA A 114 5.60 -22.52 14.56
N GLY A 115 4.69 -21.98 13.75
CA GLY A 115 3.92 -20.78 14.08
C GLY A 115 4.73 -19.49 14.13
N TYR A 116 5.85 -19.33 13.40
CA TYR A 116 6.63 -18.08 13.52
C TYR A 116 5.94 -16.83 12.99
N HIS A 117 6.00 -15.79 13.80
CA HIS A 117 5.25 -14.53 13.67
C HIS A 117 5.88 -13.53 12.73
N MET A 118 6.71 -13.90 11.77
CA MET A 118 7.44 -12.89 10.99
C MET A 118 6.58 -12.14 9.95
N PHE A 119 5.28 -12.44 9.88
CA PHE A 119 4.43 -12.01 8.77
C PHE A 119 3.37 -11.00 9.18
N LYS A 120 3.13 -9.99 8.34
CA LYS A 120 2.18 -8.90 8.60
C LYS A 120 0.74 -9.38 8.88
N ASN A 121 0.34 -10.49 8.26
CA ASN A 121 -0.96 -11.14 8.41
C ASN A 121 -1.05 -12.11 9.59
N SER A 122 -0.01 -12.21 10.42
CA SER A 122 -0.01 -13.02 11.65
C SER A 122 -0.02 -12.12 12.89
N ILE A 123 -0.72 -12.55 13.94
CA ILE A 123 -0.57 -12.01 15.29
C ILE A 123 0.40 -12.91 16.04
N PRO A 124 1.35 -12.35 16.81
CA PRO A 124 2.22 -13.15 17.64
C PRO A 124 1.48 -14.11 18.57
N ILE A 125 1.76 -15.39 18.36
CA ILE A 125 1.33 -16.52 19.17
C ILE A 125 2.36 -16.69 20.30
N GLY A 126 1.86 -16.70 21.53
CA GLY A 126 2.68 -16.86 22.74
C GLY A 126 3.14 -18.32 22.93
N PRO A 127 4.14 -18.54 23.82
CA PRO A 127 4.71 -19.87 24.08
C PRO A 127 3.67 -20.89 24.58
N ASP A 128 2.60 -20.46 25.25
CA ASP A 128 1.57 -21.34 25.82
C ASP A 128 0.40 -21.63 24.87
N THR A 129 0.59 -21.42 23.57
CA THR A 129 -0.53 -21.55 22.63
C THR A 129 -0.79 -23.01 22.26
N PRO A 130 -2.05 -23.46 22.28
CA PRO A 130 -2.45 -24.80 21.86
C PRO A 130 -1.91 -25.20 20.47
N HIS A 131 -1.54 -26.47 20.32
CA HIS A 131 -0.89 -27.02 19.12
C HIS A 131 -1.75 -26.87 17.85
N ASP A 132 -3.07 -27.04 17.96
CA ASP A 132 -4.05 -26.82 16.89
C ASP A 132 -3.99 -25.40 16.33
N LYS A 133 -3.86 -24.38 17.17
CA LYS A 133 -3.72 -22.99 16.72
C LYS A 133 -2.37 -22.71 16.06
N VAL A 134 -1.32 -23.40 16.47
CA VAL A 134 -0.01 -23.34 15.81
C VAL A 134 -0.09 -23.94 14.41
N LEU A 135 -0.79 -25.07 14.26
CA LEU A 135 -1.03 -25.70 12.96
C LEU A 135 -1.90 -24.81 12.05
N GLU A 136 -2.95 -24.19 12.59
CA GLU A 136 -3.78 -23.24 11.84
C GLU A 136 -2.95 -22.05 11.34
N ALA A 137 -2.12 -21.45 12.19
CA ALA A 137 -1.24 -20.34 11.81
C ALA A 137 -0.14 -20.73 10.81
N ALA A 138 0.23 -22.01 10.74
CA ALA A 138 1.18 -22.54 9.77
C ALA A 138 0.56 -22.71 8.37
N GLN A 139 -0.76 -22.52 8.21
CA GLN A 139 -1.44 -22.54 6.93
C GLN A 139 -2.01 -21.17 6.62
N CYS A 140 -1.62 -20.58 5.49
CA CYS A 140 -2.13 -19.28 5.11
C CYS A 140 -2.55 -19.26 3.65
N GLU A 141 -3.69 -18.61 3.40
CA GLU A 141 -4.17 -18.27 2.07
C GLU A 141 -4.12 -16.75 1.91
N ILE A 142 -3.40 -16.30 0.89
CA ILE A 142 -3.10 -14.89 0.66
C ILE A 142 -3.72 -14.48 -0.66
N GLU A 143 -4.71 -13.60 -0.60
CA GLU A 143 -5.16 -12.84 -1.78
C GLU A 143 -4.12 -11.74 -2.04
N ALA A 144 -3.32 -11.94 -3.07
CA ALA A 144 -2.17 -11.09 -3.33
C ALA A 144 -2.58 -9.74 -3.97
N GLU A 145 -1.75 -8.72 -3.73
CA GLU A 145 -1.87 -7.38 -4.33
C GLU A 145 -0.57 -7.01 -5.06
N PRO A 146 -0.63 -6.11 -6.06
CA PRO A 146 0.58 -5.59 -6.70
C PRO A 146 1.55 -4.99 -5.68
N ASN A 147 2.85 -5.23 -5.88
CA ASN A 147 3.93 -4.78 -4.99
C ASN A 147 3.91 -5.39 -3.58
N MET A 148 2.98 -6.30 -3.27
CA MET A 148 2.98 -7.01 -2.01
C MET A 148 4.27 -7.83 -1.87
N ILE A 149 4.87 -7.77 -0.69
CA ILE A 149 6.03 -8.60 -0.35
C ILE A 149 5.49 -9.87 0.28
N LEU A 150 5.75 -11.00 -0.37
CA LEU A 150 5.41 -12.33 0.10
C LEU A 150 6.63 -13.00 0.70
N GLY A 151 6.40 -13.90 1.65
CA GLY A 151 7.47 -14.68 2.23
C GLY A 151 7.00 -15.98 2.85
N ILE A 152 7.92 -16.93 2.94
CA ILE A 152 7.75 -18.16 3.71
C ILE A 152 8.99 -18.35 4.58
N TYR A 153 8.79 -18.85 5.80
CA TYR A 153 9.87 -19.17 6.72
C TYR A 153 9.70 -20.57 7.29
N CYS A 154 10.74 -21.39 7.22
CA CYS A 154 10.74 -22.71 7.82
C CYS A 154 11.61 -22.70 9.09
N SER A 155 11.13 -23.38 10.13
CA SER A 155 11.87 -23.63 11.36
C SER A 155 13.23 -24.28 11.06
N LYS A 156 14.15 -24.29 12.03
CA LYS A 156 15.50 -24.86 11.82
C LYS A 156 15.50 -26.34 11.41
N ASP A 157 14.47 -27.09 11.81
CA ASP A 157 14.35 -28.52 11.51
C ASP A 157 13.63 -28.81 10.18
N ASP A 158 13.10 -27.76 9.53
CA ASP A 158 12.38 -27.83 8.27
C ASP A 158 13.16 -27.17 7.13
N TYR A 159 12.79 -27.50 5.89
CA TYR A 159 13.29 -26.85 4.68
C TYR A 159 12.16 -26.29 3.84
N VAL A 160 12.49 -25.28 3.03
CA VAL A 160 11.56 -24.68 2.06
C VAL A 160 11.42 -25.60 0.86
N TYR A 161 10.19 -25.82 0.41
CA TYR A 161 9.86 -26.59 -0.79
C TYR A 161 8.92 -25.81 -1.72
N PRO A 162 9.25 -25.63 -3.01
CA PRO A 162 10.55 -25.93 -3.62
C PRO A 162 11.69 -25.18 -2.92
N ASP A 163 12.90 -25.73 -2.98
CA ASP A 163 14.12 -25.16 -2.38
C ASP A 163 14.40 -23.74 -2.90
N ASP A 164 14.02 -23.50 -4.16
CA ASP A 164 14.07 -22.22 -4.84
C ASP A 164 12.69 -21.52 -4.92
N CYS A 165 11.81 -21.74 -3.93
CA CYS A 165 10.48 -21.13 -3.86
C CYS A 165 10.48 -19.65 -4.32
N PHE A 166 9.49 -19.31 -5.14
CA PHE A 166 9.35 -18.09 -5.93
C PHE A 166 10.17 -18.03 -7.23
N ARG A 167 11.23 -18.82 -7.42
CA ARG A 167 11.74 -19.16 -8.77
C ARG A 167 10.88 -20.26 -9.36
N GLN A 168 10.65 -21.30 -8.56
CA GLN A 168 9.63 -22.31 -8.81
C GLN A 168 8.57 -22.23 -7.73
N VAL A 169 7.34 -22.56 -8.09
CA VAL A 169 6.20 -22.64 -7.17
C VAL A 169 5.39 -23.88 -7.50
N ILE A 170 4.53 -24.31 -6.57
CA ILE A 170 3.64 -25.45 -6.78
C ILE A 170 2.29 -24.92 -7.24
N GLY A 171 1.86 -25.29 -8.45
CA GLY A 171 0.53 -24.97 -8.98
C GLY A 171 -0.59 -25.72 -8.28
N MET A 172 -1.84 -25.38 -8.62
CA MET A 172 -3.02 -26.09 -8.10
C MET A 172 -3.06 -27.58 -8.47
N ASP A 173 -2.47 -27.96 -9.60
CA ASP A 173 -2.35 -29.34 -10.07
C ASP A 173 -1.20 -30.11 -9.40
N GLY A 174 -0.52 -29.49 -8.43
CA GLY A 174 0.63 -30.07 -7.73
C GLY A 174 1.93 -30.03 -8.53
N LYS A 175 1.93 -29.53 -9.77
CA LYS A 175 3.14 -29.45 -10.60
C LYS A 175 3.95 -28.20 -10.29
N ARG A 176 5.26 -28.27 -10.55
CA ARG A 176 6.15 -27.12 -10.43
C ARG A 176 5.96 -26.19 -11.63
N ILE A 177 5.83 -24.89 -11.35
CA ILE A 177 5.68 -23.82 -12.32
C ILE A 177 6.87 -22.87 -12.19
N MET A 178 7.52 -22.55 -13.31
CA MET A 178 8.53 -21.49 -13.37
C MET A 178 7.87 -20.12 -13.20
N PHE A 179 8.24 -19.41 -12.15
CA PHE A 179 7.54 -18.21 -11.68
C PHE A 179 8.33 -16.91 -11.90
N ASN A 180 9.46 -16.98 -12.60
CA ASN A 180 10.44 -15.89 -12.70
C ASN A 180 9.85 -14.57 -13.22
N GLN A 181 8.87 -14.62 -14.12
CA GLN A 181 8.30 -13.45 -14.80
C GLN A 181 7.43 -12.54 -13.92
N PHE A 182 6.97 -13.03 -12.76
CA PHE A 182 6.04 -12.30 -11.89
C PHE A 182 6.70 -11.60 -10.71
N ARG A 183 8.04 -11.52 -10.74
CA ARG A 183 8.85 -10.95 -9.67
C ARG A 183 9.40 -9.60 -10.04
N GLU A 184 9.54 -8.77 -9.02
CA GLU A 184 10.28 -7.51 -9.14
C GLU A 184 11.79 -7.79 -9.01
N TYR A 185 12.51 -7.86 -10.14
CA TYR A 185 13.96 -8.16 -10.15
C TYR A 185 14.79 -7.13 -9.39
N SER A 186 14.34 -5.87 -9.34
CA SER A 186 15.01 -4.81 -8.59
C SER A 186 14.90 -4.95 -7.06
N PHE A 187 14.09 -5.90 -6.56
CA PHE A 187 13.95 -6.14 -5.13
C PHE A 187 15.21 -6.83 -4.56
N PRO A 188 15.95 -6.18 -3.66
CA PRO A 188 17.27 -6.63 -3.22
C PRO A 188 17.23 -7.90 -2.35
N HIS A 189 16.05 -8.31 -1.91
CA HIS A 189 15.86 -9.43 -0.98
C HIS A 189 15.29 -10.70 -1.67
N ASN A 190 15.35 -10.77 -3.01
CA ASN A 190 14.93 -11.95 -3.77
C ASN A 190 15.86 -13.17 -3.59
N LEU A 191 17.08 -12.97 -3.07
CA LEU A 191 18.13 -13.98 -2.95
C LEU A 191 18.58 -14.12 -1.49
N ILE A 192 17.65 -14.49 -0.62
CA ILE A 192 17.95 -14.76 0.78
C ILE A 192 18.26 -16.24 0.96
N ASP A 193 19.44 -16.52 1.50
CA ASP A 193 19.85 -17.87 1.88
C ASP A 193 19.24 -18.32 3.22
N GLY A 194 19.16 -19.64 3.39
CA GLY A 194 18.66 -20.30 4.59
C GLY A 194 17.17 -20.67 4.49
N ASN A 195 16.46 -20.63 5.62
CA ASN A 195 15.08 -21.12 5.70
C ASN A 195 14.02 -20.03 5.43
N MET A 196 14.42 -18.88 4.88
CA MET A 196 13.51 -17.80 4.52
C MET A 196 13.58 -17.52 3.03
N ARG A 197 12.42 -17.36 2.40
CA ARG A 197 12.32 -16.85 1.02
C ARG A 197 11.43 -15.62 1.02
N LEU A 198 11.82 -14.60 0.26
CA LEU A 198 11.03 -13.41 0.04
C LEU A 198 10.91 -13.13 -1.46
N MET A 199 9.79 -12.54 -1.83
CA MET A 199 9.54 -12.04 -3.18
C MET A 199 8.68 -10.79 -3.11
N LYS A 200 8.99 -9.80 -3.93
CA LYS A 200 8.07 -8.71 -4.21
C LYS A 200 7.32 -9.02 -5.52
N LEU A 201 6.00 -9.04 -5.45
CA LEU A 201 5.15 -9.29 -6.62
C LEU A 201 5.22 -8.13 -7.60
N SER A 202 5.51 -8.44 -8.86
CA SER A 202 5.41 -7.49 -9.96
C SER A 202 3.92 -7.24 -10.28
N PRO A 203 3.54 -6.00 -10.64
CA PRO A 203 2.19 -5.73 -11.15
C PRO A 203 1.78 -6.61 -12.35
N LYS A 204 2.76 -7.11 -13.13
CA LYS A 204 2.53 -8.01 -14.27
C LYS A 204 1.93 -9.36 -13.86
N ALA A 205 2.07 -9.76 -12.60
CA ALA A 205 1.49 -11.00 -12.07
C ALA A 205 -0.04 -11.05 -12.17
N PHE A 206 -0.70 -9.89 -12.22
CA PHE A 206 -2.15 -9.75 -12.25
C PHE A 206 -2.71 -9.72 -13.68
N ASN A 207 -1.92 -10.13 -14.68
CA ASN A 207 -2.40 -10.29 -16.04
C ASN A 207 -3.18 -11.60 -16.25
N HIS A 208 -3.05 -12.54 -15.31
CA HIS A 208 -3.65 -13.87 -15.37
C HIS A 208 -4.21 -14.26 -14.00
N ASP A 209 -5.25 -15.08 -14.00
CA ASP A 209 -5.71 -15.76 -12.79
C ASP A 209 -4.80 -16.98 -12.56
N MET A 210 -4.20 -17.07 -11.38
CA MET A 210 -3.31 -18.16 -11.01
C MET A 210 -3.25 -18.29 -9.50
N SER A 211 -3.16 -19.52 -9.02
CA SER A 211 -2.81 -19.77 -7.63
C SER A 211 -1.61 -20.68 -7.56
N PHE A 212 -0.77 -20.41 -6.58
CA PHE A 212 0.43 -21.18 -6.35
C PHE A 212 0.69 -21.33 -4.85
N SER A 213 1.59 -22.24 -4.50
CA SER A 213 2.01 -22.44 -3.13
C SER A 213 3.51 -22.67 -2.98
N CYS A 214 3.99 -22.33 -1.79
CA CYS A 214 5.25 -22.81 -1.26
C CYS A 214 5.00 -23.45 0.10
N GLN A 215 5.86 -24.40 0.47
CA GLN A 215 5.67 -25.27 1.63
C GLN A 215 6.93 -25.25 2.50
N CYS A 216 6.75 -25.51 3.78
CA CYS A 216 7.80 -26.04 4.64
C CYS A 216 7.60 -27.52 4.80
N ARG A 217 8.69 -28.28 4.74
CA ARG A 217 8.68 -29.72 4.95
C ARG A 217 9.73 -30.12 5.96
N ASN A 218 9.41 -31.12 6.78
CA ASN A 218 10.36 -31.70 7.71
C ASN A 218 11.25 -32.73 7.01
N LYS A 219 12.18 -33.35 7.76
CA LYS A 219 13.10 -34.37 7.26
C LYS A 219 12.42 -35.62 6.67
N ASP A 220 11.17 -35.88 7.03
CA ASP A 220 10.35 -36.98 6.50
C ASP A 220 9.51 -36.56 5.27
N ASP A 221 9.80 -35.38 4.70
CA ASP A 221 9.06 -34.75 3.60
C ASP A 221 7.58 -34.45 3.92
N LYS A 222 7.20 -34.45 5.20
CA LYS A 222 5.85 -34.07 5.65
C LYS A 222 5.71 -32.56 5.67
N ILE A 223 4.58 -32.07 5.16
CA ILE A 223 4.27 -30.63 5.12
C ILE A 223 4.02 -30.13 6.54
N THR A 224 4.84 -29.18 6.99
CA THR A 224 4.70 -28.52 8.31
C THR A 224 4.12 -27.12 8.20
N SER A 225 4.15 -26.52 7.01
CA SER A 225 3.50 -25.24 6.70
C SER A 225 3.19 -25.15 5.21
N ILE A 226 2.10 -24.48 4.87
CA ILE A 226 1.76 -24.18 3.47
C ILE A 226 1.26 -22.74 3.32
N MET A 227 1.94 -22.00 2.45
CA MET A 227 1.51 -20.68 2.00
C MET A 227 0.89 -20.83 0.61
N LYS A 228 -0.42 -20.60 0.51
CA LYS A 228 -1.16 -20.51 -0.76
C LYS A 228 -1.34 -19.05 -1.12
N VAL A 229 -1.10 -18.72 -2.37
CA VAL A 229 -1.21 -17.36 -2.90
C VAL A 229 -2.13 -17.38 -4.09
N ASN A 230 -3.15 -16.52 -4.07
CA ASN A 230 -4.10 -16.34 -5.14
C ASN A 230 -3.83 -15.01 -5.85
N LEU A 231 -3.57 -15.09 -7.14
CA LEU A 231 -3.52 -13.95 -8.06
C LEU A 231 -4.81 -13.98 -8.86
N ARG A 232 -5.67 -12.99 -8.63
CA ARG A 232 -6.91 -12.83 -9.37
C ARG A 232 -6.89 -11.51 -10.11
N LYS A 233 -6.95 -11.59 -11.43
CA LYS A 233 -7.27 -10.49 -12.33
C LYS A 233 -8.74 -10.11 -12.18
N THR A 234 -9.62 -11.11 -12.20
CA THR A 234 -11.06 -10.88 -12.08
C THR A 234 -11.57 -11.33 -10.71
N GLU A 235 -12.20 -10.42 -9.98
CA GLU A 235 -12.88 -10.72 -8.73
C GLU A 235 -14.37 -10.45 -8.85
N THR A 236 -15.18 -11.41 -8.43
CA THR A 236 -16.64 -11.32 -8.54
C THR A 236 -17.28 -11.33 -7.15
N CYS A 237 -18.27 -10.46 -6.96
CA CYS A 237 -19.27 -10.54 -5.91
C CYS A 237 -20.59 -10.93 -6.56
N ASP A 238 -20.90 -12.23 -6.47
CA ASP A 238 -22.09 -12.81 -7.10
C ASP A 238 -23.25 -12.84 -6.10
N PHE A 239 -24.06 -11.79 -6.09
CA PHE A 239 -25.24 -11.70 -5.26
C PHE A 239 -26.39 -12.57 -5.78
N VAL A 240 -26.35 -13.05 -7.03
CA VAL A 240 -27.34 -14.03 -7.51
C VAL A 240 -27.13 -15.34 -6.75
N GLN A 241 -25.89 -15.84 -6.73
CA GLN A 241 -25.54 -17.06 -6.01
C GLN A 241 -25.78 -16.92 -4.49
N ILE A 242 -25.40 -15.77 -3.90
CA ILE A 242 -25.64 -15.51 -2.48
C ILE A 242 -27.14 -15.49 -2.17
N MET A 243 -27.96 -14.88 -3.04
CA MET A 243 -29.40 -14.84 -2.86
C MET A 243 -30.02 -16.25 -2.92
N ASP A 244 -29.54 -17.12 -3.80
CA ASP A 244 -30.03 -18.51 -3.89
C ASP A 244 -29.66 -19.37 -2.67
N ILE A 245 -28.52 -19.09 -2.03
CA ILE A 245 -28.15 -19.70 -0.75
C ILE A 245 -29.04 -19.13 0.36
N TYR A 246 -29.23 -17.81 0.37
CA TYR A 246 -30.05 -17.15 1.38
C TYR A 246 -31.50 -17.63 1.35
N ARG A 247 -32.09 -17.77 0.16
CA ARG A 247 -33.41 -18.38 -0.07
C ARG A 247 -33.55 -19.76 0.53
N ARG A 248 -32.50 -20.59 0.45
CA ARG A 248 -32.53 -21.99 0.90
C ARG A 248 -32.31 -22.16 2.40
N TYR A 249 -31.47 -21.33 3.00
CA TYR A 249 -30.99 -21.55 4.37
C TYR A 249 -31.34 -20.43 5.36
N GLY A 250 -31.93 -19.32 4.88
CA GLY A 250 -32.29 -18.16 5.73
C GLY A 250 -31.10 -17.42 6.35
N ASN A 251 -29.86 -17.77 6.00
CA ASN A 251 -28.64 -17.25 6.62
C ASN A 251 -27.85 -16.39 5.63
N TRP A 252 -27.77 -15.09 5.89
CA TRP A 252 -26.98 -14.16 5.10
C TRP A 252 -25.50 -14.25 5.48
N PRO A 253 -24.55 -14.37 4.53
CA PRO A 253 -23.13 -14.45 4.85
C PRO A 253 -22.62 -13.22 5.63
N ARG A 254 -21.78 -13.42 6.65
CA ARG A 254 -21.25 -12.31 7.49
C ARG A 254 -20.32 -11.33 6.75
N LYS A 255 -19.68 -11.74 5.66
CA LYS A 255 -18.77 -10.91 4.84
C LYS A 255 -19.15 -11.07 3.38
N VAL A 256 -19.86 -10.08 2.85
CA VAL A 256 -20.63 -10.30 1.61
C VAL A 256 -19.85 -9.84 0.38
N CYS A 257 -19.23 -8.66 0.43
CA CYS A 257 -18.38 -8.20 -0.66
C CYS A 257 -17.41 -7.11 -0.18
N ARG A 258 -16.14 -7.47 -0.02
CA ARG A 258 -15.03 -6.53 0.11
C ARG A 258 -13.94 -6.94 -0.86
N LYS A 259 -13.61 -6.06 -1.81
CA LYS A 259 -12.69 -6.33 -2.93
C LYS A 259 -11.65 -5.23 -3.04
N THR A 260 -10.50 -5.54 -3.63
CA THR A 260 -9.41 -4.57 -3.82
C THR A 260 -9.21 -4.30 -5.30
N LEU A 261 -9.41 -3.05 -5.72
CA LEU A 261 -9.11 -2.59 -7.08
C LEU A 261 -7.68 -2.06 -7.15
N SER A 262 -6.86 -2.73 -7.95
CA SER A 262 -5.46 -2.38 -8.21
C SER A 262 -5.19 -2.30 -9.71
N THR A 263 -3.94 -2.15 -10.13
CA THR A 263 -3.55 -2.18 -11.55
C THR A 263 -4.01 -3.46 -12.25
N ASN A 264 -4.52 -3.31 -13.48
CA ASN A 264 -4.96 -4.40 -14.36
C ASN A 264 -6.00 -5.36 -13.77
N LYS A 265 -6.81 -4.91 -12.79
CA LYS A 265 -7.86 -5.72 -12.17
C LYS A 265 -9.23 -5.40 -12.77
N VAL A 266 -10.11 -6.39 -12.68
CA VAL A 266 -11.53 -6.29 -12.99
C VAL A 266 -12.32 -6.75 -11.77
N ILE A 267 -13.21 -5.89 -11.26
CA ILE A 267 -14.16 -6.26 -10.21
C ILE A 267 -15.55 -6.29 -10.83
N LYS A 268 -16.27 -7.38 -10.63
CA LYS A 268 -17.65 -7.57 -11.08
C LYS A 268 -18.56 -7.70 -9.87
N ILE A 269 -19.54 -6.83 -9.76
CA ILE A 269 -20.65 -6.98 -8.82
C ILE A 269 -21.85 -7.42 -9.65
N ILE A 270 -22.31 -8.65 -9.42
CA ILE A 270 -23.44 -9.22 -10.13
C ILE A 270 -24.62 -9.24 -9.16
N ILE A 271 -25.69 -8.53 -9.49
CA ILE A 271 -26.93 -8.55 -8.69
C ILE A 271 -28.08 -9.08 -9.53
N PRO A 272 -28.99 -9.88 -8.96
CA PRO A 272 -30.20 -10.28 -9.66
C PRO A 272 -31.03 -9.05 -10.04
N LYS A 273 -31.73 -9.10 -11.18
CA LYS A 273 -32.73 -8.08 -11.49
C LYS A 273 -33.81 -8.10 -10.42
N SER A 274 -34.34 -6.92 -10.12
CA SER A 274 -35.50 -6.80 -9.24
C SER A 274 -36.65 -7.62 -9.83
N ASP A 275 -37.12 -8.61 -9.08
CA ASP A 275 -38.36 -9.31 -9.37
C ASP A 275 -39.58 -8.57 -8.80
N GLY A 276 -39.35 -7.40 -8.17
CA GLY A 276 -40.36 -6.57 -7.55
C GLY A 276 -40.81 -7.09 -6.19
N ILE A 277 -41.09 -6.16 -5.27
CA ILE A 277 -41.59 -6.45 -3.90
C ILE A 277 -42.95 -7.20 -3.94
N ALA A 278 -43.68 -7.08 -5.06
CA ALA A 278 -44.99 -7.68 -5.31
C ALA A 278 -44.92 -9.15 -5.78
N ASN A 279 -43.73 -9.72 -6.03
CA ASN A 279 -43.62 -11.12 -6.40
C ASN A 279 -43.78 -12.02 -5.17
N HIS A 280 -44.96 -12.63 -5.01
CA HIS A 280 -45.28 -13.47 -3.85
C HIS A 280 -44.65 -14.87 -3.88
N ARG A 281 -43.88 -15.23 -4.91
CA ARG A 281 -43.34 -16.58 -5.08
C ARG A 281 -42.04 -16.84 -4.34
N ASN A 282 -41.28 -15.80 -3.98
CA ASN A 282 -39.96 -15.92 -3.36
C ASN A 282 -39.94 -15.31 -1.96
N ASP A 283 -39.33 -16.01 -1.01
CA ASP A 283 -39.15 -15.53 0.37
C ASP A 283 -38.03 -14.49 0.52
N ALA A 284 -37.17 -14.36 -0.49
CA ALA A 284 -36.16 -13.31 -0.59
C ALA A 284 -35.85 -12.96 -2.05
N GLY A 285 -35.44 -11.73 -2.32
CA GLY A 285 -35.09 -11.28 -3.67
C GLY A 285 -34.26 -10.01 -3.67
N GLY A 286 -33.58 -9.75 -4.79
CA GLY A 286 -32.78 -8.55 -4.96
C GLY A 286 -33.61 -7.35 -5.39
N LEU A 287 -33.14 -6.16 -5.07
CA LEU A 287 -33.75 -4.92 -5.51
C LEU A 287 -32.77 -4.12 -6.38
N LEU A 288 -31.95 -3.26 -5.78
CA LEU A 288 -31.13 -2.29 -6.50
C LEU A 288 -29.75 -2.10 -5.85
N LEU A 289 -28.81 -1.57 -6.63
CA LEU A 289 -27.52 -1.08 -6.13
C LEU A 289 -27.60 0.44 -5.97
N TYR A 290 -27.21 0.93 -4.80
CA TYR A 290 -27.13 2.33 -4.48
C TYR A 290 -25.68 2.80 -4.26
N PRO A 291 -25.35 4.04 -4.65
CA PRO A 291 -26.22 4.98 -5.37
C PRO A 291 -26.42 4.55 -6.84
N GLU A 292 -27.56 4.90 -7.45
CA GLU A 292 -27.92 4.44 -8.81
C GLU A 292 -26.92 4.91 -9.87
N ASN A 293 -26.34 6.10 -9.67
CA ASN A 293 -25.25 6.68 -10.46
C ASN A 293 -23.87 6.19 -9.97
N PHE A 294 -23.71 4.86 -9.90
CA PHE A 294 -22.56 4.17 -9.31
C PHE A 294 -21.18 4.56 -9.90
N GLY A 295 -21.14 5.05 -11.15
CA GLY A 295 -19.92 5.48 -11.84
C GLY A 295 -19.51 6.94 -11.57
N VAL A 296 -20.32 7.71 -10.82
CA VAL A 296 -20.07 9.13 -10.54
C VAL A 296 -19.91 9.37 -9.04
N VAL A 297 -20.69 8.69 -8.22
CA VAL A 297 -20.71 8.82 -6.76
C VAL A 297 -20.61 7.46 -6.09
N ALA A 298 -20.08 7.47 -4.88
CA ALA A 298 -20.07 6.35 -3.96
C ALA A 298 -20.43 6.87 -2.56
N TYR A 299 -20.66 5.97 -1.61
CA TYR A 299 -20.83 6.36 -0.21
C TYR A 299 -19.48 6.54 0.49
N ASN A 300 -19.40 7.57 1.32
CA ASN A 300 -18.29 7.74 2.26
C ASN A 300 -18.51 6.80 3.45
N PRO A 301 -17.58 5.86 3.75
CA PRO A 301 -17.69 5.04 4.95
C PRO A 301 -17.43 5.93 6.17
N THR A 302 -18.49 6.48 6.75
CA THR A 302 -18.44 7.04 8.10
C THR A 302 -18.65 5.90 9.10
N THR A 303 -18.30 6.11 10.36
CA THR A 303 -18.47 5.11 11.43
C THR A 303 -19.92 4.73 11.70
N ASN A 304 -20.90 5.43 11.10
CA ASN A 304 -22.32 5.18 11.31
C ASN A 304 -23.06 4.94 9.98
N MET A 305 -23.55 3.70 9.78
CA MET A 305 -24.31 3.30 8.58
C MET A 305 -25.63 4.05 8.40
N SER A 306 -26.17 4.66 9.46
CA SER A 306 -27.41 5.46 9.37
C SER A 306 -27.21 6.84 8.72
N HIS A 307 -25.96 7.26 8.47
CA HIS A 307 -25.63 8.54 7.83
C HIS A 307 -24.59 8.36 6.72
N LEU A 308 -24.86 7.47 5.77
CA LEU A 308 -24.07 7.37 4.55
C LEU A 308 -24.27 8.62 3.70
N ARG A 309 -23.18 9.34 3.45
CA ARG A 309 -23.18 10.54 2.61
C ARG A 309 -22.60 10.19 1.26
N GLU A 310 -23.33 10.51 0.20
CA GLU A 310 -22.81 10.42 -1.16
C GLU A 310 -21.63 11.38 -1.35
N ILE A 311 -20.65 10.91 -2.09
CA ILE A 311 -19.47 11.68 -2.45
C ILE A 311 -19.07 11.32 -3.88
N ARG A 312 -18.75 12.35 -4.67
CA ARG A 312 -18.22 12.17 -6.01
C ARG A 312 -16.92 11.37 -5.97
N ILE A 313 -16.80 10.37 -6.84
CA ILE A 313 -15.63 9.50 -6.92
C ILE A 313 -14.36 10.34 -7.14
N ASN A 314 -14.43 11.38 -7.97
CA ASN A 314 -13.30 12.27 -8.24
C ASN A 314 -12.82 13.11 -7.04
N ARG A 315 -13.58 13.13 -5.92
CA ARG A 315 -13.15 13.71 -4.64
C ARG A 315 -12.49 12.70 -3.70
N ILE A 316 -12.62 11.40 -3.99
CA ILE A 316 -11.96 10.31 -3.26
C ILE A 316 -10.63 9.98 -3.94
N ILE A 317 -10.67 9.81 -5.27
CA ILE A 317 -9.54 9.41 -6.11
C ILE A 317 -9.48 10.30 -7.36
N GLY A 318 -8.28 10.57 -7.87
CA GLY A 318 -8.12 11.02 -9.26
C GLY A 318 -7.85 9.80 -10.13
N TYR A 319 -8.42 9.73 -11.33
CA TYR A 319 -8.20 8.59 -12.20
C TYR A 319 -8.16 8.91 -13.69
N VAL A 320 -7.36 8.14 -14.43
CA VAL A 320 -7.34 8.05 -15.90
C VAL A 320 -7.37 6.56 -16.27
N GLY A 321 -8.25 6.18 -17.20
CA GLY A 321 -8.35 4.79 -17.67
C GLY A 321 -8.98 3.80 -16.69
N LEU A 322 -9.55 4.24 -15.57
CA LEU A 322 -10.51 3.45 -14.79
C LEU A 322 -11.86 3.48 -15.51
N LYS A 323 -12.37 2.32 -15.91
CA LYS A 323 -13.68 2.17 -16.54
C LYS A 323 -14.69 1.62 -15.54
N MET A 324 -15.89 2.17 -15.56
CA MET A 324 -17.01 1.77 -14.70
C MET A 324 -18.24 1.59 -15.58
N ASN A 325 -18.67 0.34 -15.76
CA ASN A 325 -19.73 -0.01 -16.71
C ASN A 325 -20.85 -0.77 -16.01
N LYS A 326 -22.10 -0.46 -16.36
CA LYS A 326 -23.28 -1.26 -16.00
C LYS A 326 -23.69 -2.03 -17.25
N ILE A 327 -23.70 -3.35 -17.14
CA ILE A 327 -24.12 -4.26 -18.19
C ILE A 327 -25.43 -4.89 -17.74
N GLU A 328 -26.46 -4.79 -18.58
CA GLU A 328 -27.73 -5.46 -18.35
C GLU A 328 -27.73 -6.80 -19.09
N ASN A 329 -27.88 -7.90 -18.34
CA ASN A 329 -28.09 -9.23 -18.89
C ASN A 329 -29.56 -9.62 -18.75
N ILE A 330 -29.93 -10.83 -19.20
CA ILE A 330 -31.32 -11.30 -19.15
C ILE A 330 -31.84 -11.31 -17.69
N ASN A 331 -31.09 -11.92 -16.77
CA ASN A 331 -31.54 -12.16 -15.39
C ASN A 331 -30.86 -11.31 -14.30
N ASN A 332 -29.81 -10.55 -14.66
CA ASN A 332 -29.00 -9.82 -13.70
C ASN A 332 -28.45 -8.51 -14.27
N TYR A 333 -27.96 -7.66 -13.38
CA TYR A 333 -27.10 -6.52 -13.70
C TYR A 333 -25.67 -6.82 -13.26
N THR A 334 -24.71 -6.54 -14.13
CA THR A 334 -23.28 -6.61 -13.82
C THR A 334 -22.70 -5.20 -13.78
N PHE A 335 -22.20 -4.80 -12.62
CA PHE A 335 -21.43 -3.57 -12.44
C PHE A 335 -19.95 -3.93 -12.46
N GLU A 336 -19.25 -3.45 -13.48
CA GLU A 336 -17.84 -3.75 -13.71
C GLU A 336 -16.98 -2.52 -13.44
N PHE A 337 -15.92 -2.72 -12.65
CA PHE A 337 -14.84 -1.76 -12.43
C PHE A 337 -13.58 -2.35 -13.03
N SER A 338 -13.01 -1.73 -14.05
CA SER A 338 -11.83 -2.26 -14.74
C SER A 338 -10.71 -1.24 -14.87
N THR A 339 -9.50 -1.69 -14.57
CA THR A 339 -8.25 -0.97 -14.79
C THR A 339 -7.36 -1.75 -15.75
N THR A 340 -6.39 -1.06 -16.32
CA THR A 340 -5.35 -1.60 -17.20
C THR A 340 -3.99 -1.31 -16.58
N GLU A 341 -2.93 -1.81 -17.20
CA GLU A 341 -1.55 -1.43 -16.84
C GLU A 341 -1.25 0.08 -16.97
N ASN A 342 -2.01 0.80 -17.80
CA ASN A 342 -1.83 2.23 -18.07
C ASN A 342 -2.77 3.12 -17.26
N SER A 343 -3.61 2.52 -16.40
CA SER A 343 -4.54 3.28 -15.60
C SER A 343 -3.79 4.05 -14.50
N VAL A 344 -4.05 5.35 -14.43
CA VAL A 344 -3.53 6.22 -13.37
C VAL A 344 -4.61 6.31 -12.30
N ILE A 345 -4.28 5.97 -11.05
CA ILE A 345 -5.16 6.14 -9.90
C ILE A 345 -4.32 6.75 -8.78
N VAL A 346 -4.74 7.92 -8.32
CA VAL A 346 -4.13 8.65 -7.19
C VAL A 346 -5.14 8.77 -6.05
N MET A 347 -4.69 8.60 -4.81
CA MET A 347 -5.55 8.80 -3.64
C MET A 347 -5.53 10.27 -3.21
N LYS A 348 -6.70 10.92 -3.16
CA LYS A 348 -6.83 12.29 -2.61
C LYS A 348 -7.03 12.29 -1.09
N ARG A 349 -7.10 11.11 -0.48
CA ARG A 349 -7.33 10.86 0.95
C ARG A 349 -6.34 9.82 1.46
N ARG A 350 -6.09 9.80 2.77
CA ARG A 350 -5.18 8.82 3.40
C ARG A 350 -5.61 7.37 3.17
N ILE A 351 -6.92 7.13 3.10
CA ILE A 351 -7.53 5.84 2.79
C ILE A 351 -8.64 6.14 1.77
N ALA A 352 -8.68 5.36 0.69
CA ALA A 352 -9.67 5.48 -0.37
C ALA A 352 -10.36 4.14 -0.62
N SER A 353 -11.69 4.15 -0.56
CA SER A 353 -12.54 3.02 -0.91
C SER A 353 -13.82 3.54 -1.54
N LEU A 354 -14.37 2.81 -2.51
CA LEU A 354 -15.69 3.06 -3.08
C LEU A 354 -16.69 2.14 -2.38
N SER A 355 -17.69 2.73 -1.72
CA SER A 355 -18.72 1.95 -1.01
C SER A 355 -20.07 2.08 -1.69
N TYR A 356 -20.77 0.96 -1.80
CA TYR A 356 -22.09 0.84 -2.40
C TYR A 356 -22.99 0.04 -1.45
N LEU A 357 -24.31 0.23 -1.57
CA LEU A 357 -25.29 -0.59 -0.86
C LEU A 357 -26.04 -1.45 -1.85
N TYR A 358 -26.09 -2.75 -1.61
CA TYR A 358 -27.03 -3.63 -2.29
C TYR A 358 -28.27 -3.80 -1.43
N GLU A 359 -29.41 -3.35 -1.95
CA GLU A 359 -30.73 -3.51 -1.34
C GLU A 359 -31.37 -4.83 -1.80
N TYR A 360 -31.93 -5.56 -0.85
CA TYR A 360 -32.67 -6.80 -1.05
C TYR A 360 -33.86 -6.88 -0.07
N TYR A 361 -34.74 -7.85 -0.25
CA TYR A 361 -35.85 -8.09 0.67
C TYR A 361 -35.87 -9.54 1.16
N ASP A 362 -36.49 -9.77 2.32
CA ASP A 362 -36.93 -11.10 2.74
C ASP A 362 -38.20 -11.10 3.60
N ARG A 363 -38.76 -12.30 3.78
CA ARG A 363 -39.97 -12.62 4.55
C ARG A 363 -39.76 -13.69 5.63
N PHE A 364 -38.51 -14.12 5.87
CA PHE A 364 -38.22 -15.21 6.81
C PHE A 364 -38.70 -14.93 8.25
N SER A 365 -38.80 -13.66 8.63
CA SER A 365 -39.18 -13.21 9.98
C SER A 365 -40.59 -12.61 10.06
N GLY A 366 -41.44 -12.82 9.04
CA GLY A 366 -42.82 -12.32 8.99
C GLY A 366 -43.07 -11.35 7.83
N PRO A 367 -43.39 -10.06 8.07
CA PRO A 367 -43.68 -9.12 7.00
C PRO A 367 -42.45 -8.90 6.11
N LEU A 368 -42.69 -8.51 4.85
CA LEU A 368 -41.61 -8.18 3.94
C LEU A 368 -40.76 -7.04 4.52
N THR A 369 -39.47 -7.29 4.69
CA THR A 369 -38.51 -6.29 5.15
C THR A 369 -37.46 -6.02 4.09
N LYS A 370 -37.13 -4.74 3.89
CA LYS A 370 -35.98 -4.33 3.10
C LYS A 370 -34.73 -4.39 3.96
N LYS A 371 -33.66 -4.94 3.39
CA LYS A 371 -32.36 -5.06 4.03
C LYS A 371 -31.28 -4.59 3.07
N ASN A 372 -30.20 -4.06 3.63
CA ASN A 372 -29.07 -3.55 2.87
C ASN A 372 -27.80 -4.27 3.32
N THR A 373 -26.93 -4.54 2.36
CA THR A 373 -25.56 -4.96 2.65
C THR A 373 -24.57 -4.03 1.97
N MET A 374 -23.50 -3.70 2.67
CA MET A 374 -22.44 -2.87 2.14
C MET A 374 -21.52 -3.69 1.23
N ILE A 375 -21.17 -3.09 0.10
CA ILE A 375 -20.12 -3.52 -0.80
C ILE A 375 -19.00 -2.49 -0.70
N THR A 376 -17.77 -2.94 -0.45
CA THR A 376 -16.61 -2.05 -0.35
C THR A 376 -15.55 -2.46 -1.36
N ILE A 377 -15.14 -1.52 -2.21
CA ILE A 377 -14.01 -1.64 -3.11
C ILE A 377 -12.87 -0.80 -2.57
N ASP A 378 -11.88 -1.43 -1.96
CA ASP A 378 -10.65 -0.79 -1.50
C ASP A 378 -9.77 -0.43 -2.71
N ILE A 379 -9.18 0.76 -2.70
CA ILE A 379 -8.36 1.26 -3.82
C ILE A 379 -6.88 1.17 -3.50
N VAL A 380 -6.12 0.54 -4.39
CA VAL A 380 -4.64 0.58 -4.39
C VAL A 380 -4.19 1.57 -5.46
N PRO A 381 -3.54 2.69 -5.08
CA PRO A 381 -3.07 3.69 -6.05
C PRO A 381 -1.96 3.14 -6.93
N THR A 382 -1.91 3.61 -8.17
CA THR A 382 -0.81 3.32 -9.11
C THR A 382 0.28 4.38 -9.05
N ASP A 383 -0.10 5.62 -8.77
CA ASP A 383 0.80 6.76 -8.66
C ASP A 383 0.40 7.60 -7.41
N PRO A 384 1.33 8.31 -6.76
CA PRO A 384 1.01 9.18 -5.63
C PRO A 384 0.28 10.46 -6.09
N TYR A 385 -0.45 11.11 -5.18
CA TYR A 385 -1.10 12.38 -5.47
C TYR A 385 -0.10 13.55 -5.35
N THR A 386 0.09 14.27 -6.45
CA THR A 386 1.14 15.30 -6.59
C THR A 386 0.57 16.65 -7.00
N TYR A 387 1.33 17.72 -6.77
CA TYR A 387 1.07 19.02 -7.41
C TYR A 387 1.51 18.98 -8.87
N GLY A 388 0.87 19.76 -9.73
CA GLY A 388 1.30 19.91 -11.12
C GLY A 388 0.16 19.84 -12.12
N CYS A 389 0.50 19.37 -13.32
CA CYS A 389 -0.43 19.25 -14.43
C CYS A 389 0.03 18.17 -15.41
N GLY A 390 -0.72 17.97 -16.47
CA GLY A 390 -0.32 17.09 -17.55
C GLY A 390 -1.25 17.20 -18.73
N ALA A 391 -0.93 16.43 -19.76
CA ALA A 391 -1.79 16.32 -20.92
C ALA A 391 -3.00 15.46 -20.55
N GLU A 392 -4.19 16.02 -20.73
CA GLU A 392 -5.48 15.39 -20.45
C GLU A 392 -5.72 15.14 -18.94
N ASN A 393 -6.90 15.56 -18.48
CA ASN A 393 -7.47 15.25 -17.16
C ASN A 393 -6.77 15.90 -15.93
N PRO A 394 -7.27 17.05 -15.43
CA PRO A 394 -6.71 17.73 -14.26
C PRO A 394 -6.98 17.01 -12.93
N ASP A 395 -7.88 16.02 -12.90
CA ASP A 395 -8.37 15.43 -11.65
C ASP A 395 -7.33 14.56 -10.93
N ILE A 396 -6.21 14.20 -11.57
CA ILE A 396 -5.11 13.45 -10.94
C ILE A 396 -4.09 14.33 -10.20
N PHE A 397 -4.23 15.66 -10.26
CA PHE A 397 -3.30 16.60 -9.62
C PHE A 397 -3.93 17.43 -8.49
N ASN A 398 -3.08 17.88 -7.57
CA ASN A 398 -3.41 18.94 -6.64
C ASN A 398 -3.10 20.30 -7.29
N THR A 399 -4.14 21.06 -7.58
CA THR A 399 -4.02 22.34 -8.28
C THR A 399 -3.74 23.52 -7.33
N LYS A 400 -3.74 23.31 -6.01
CA LYS A 400 -3.50 24.38 -5.04
C LYS A 400 -2.07 24.92 -5.16
N GLY A 401 -1.92 26.21 -5.48
CA GLY A 401 -0.62 26.85 -5.67
C GLY A 401 0.00 26.61 -7.06
N VAL A 402 -0.77 26.03 -7.99
CA VAL A 402 -0.38 25.86 -9.39
C VAL A 402 -1.05 26.98 -10.21
N VAL A 403 -0.25 27.69 -11.01
CA VAL A 403 -0.73 28.74 -11.93
C VAL A 403 -0.96 28.11 -13.30
N PHE A 404 -2.15 28.28 -13.88
CA PHE A 404 -2.52 27.74 -15.18
C PHE A 404 -2.65 28.83 -16.23
N ASN A 405 -1.96 28.69 -17.36
CA ASN A 405 -2.02 29.56 -18.54
C ASN A 405 -2.43 28.74 -19.77
N ASN A 406 -3.58 28.08 -19.69
CA ASN A 406 -4.04 27.17 -20.74
C ASN A 406 -4.37 27.93 -22.04
N GLN A 407 -4.05 27.33 -23.19
CA GLN A 407 -4.34 27.90 -24.51
C GLN A 407 -5.18 26.92 -25.34
N HIS A 408 -6.20 27.43 -26.03
CA HIS A 408 -7.00 26.64 -26.96
C HIS A 408 -6.42 26.79 -28.37
N ILE A 409 -5.94 25.69 -28.94
CA ILE A 409 -5.27 25.63 -30.24
C ILE A 409 -6.18 24.88 -31.23
N GLN A 410 -6.47 25.50 -32.36
CA GLN A 410 -7.16 24.83 -33.48
C GLN A 410 -6.11 24.19 -34.40
N LYS A 411 -6.23 22.88 -34.66
CA LYS A 411 -5.37 22.18 -35.62
C LYS A 411 -6.24 21.33 -36.54
N GLY A 412 -6.43 21.79 -37.78
CA GLY A 412 -7.42 21.24 -38.70
C GLY A 412 -8.86 21.47 -38.20
N ALA A 413 -9.70 20.44 -38.21
CA ALA A 413 -11.10 20.51 -37.77
C ALA A 413 -11.29 20.35 -36.24
N HIS A 414 -10.22 20.16 -35.45
CA HIS A 414 -10.31 19.88 -34.02
C HIS A 414 -9.65 20.99 -33.18
N TYR A 415 -10.25 21.26 -32.01
CA TYR A 415 -9.69 22.12 -30.97
C TYR A 415 -9.01 21.27 -29.89
N HIS A 416 -7.84 21.69 -29.45
CA HIS A 416 -7.10 21.08 -28.36
C HIS A 416 -6.76 22.13 -27.31
N THR A 417 -6.73 21.76 -26.03
CA THR A 417 -6.24 22.63 -24.96
C THR A 417 -4.80 22.27 -24.63
N GLU A 418 -3.88 23.20 -24.88
CA GLU A 418 -2.53 23.13 -24.36
C GLU A 418 -2.55 23.54 -22.88
N VAL A 419 -2.18 22.63 -21.99
CA VAL A 419 -2.14 22.88 -20.55
C VAL A 419 -0.77 23.42 -20.18
N LYS A 420 -0.69 24.68 -19.75
CA LYS A 420 0.57 25.26 -19.24
C LYS A 420 0.42 25.48 -17.76
N CYS A 421 1.25 24.82 -16.96
CA CYS A 421 1.28 25.06 -15.53
C CYS A 421 2.65 25.51 -15.02
N THR A 422 2.62 26.45 -14.09
CA THR A 422 3.80 26.93 -13.37
C THR A 422 3.59 26.75 -11.88
N LEU A 423 4.61 26.25 -11.20
CA LEU A 423 4.59 26.06 -9.74
C LEU A 423 6.00 26.19 -9.16
N ASN A 424 6.08 26.63 -7.91
CA ASN A 424 7.34 26.81 -7.21
C ASN A 424 7.75 25.52 -6.48
N ALA A 425 8.97 25.04 -6.72
CA ALA A 425 9.50 23.79 -6.18
C ALA A 425 9.49 23.71 -4.65
N TRP A 426 9.67 24.86 -3.97
CA TRP A 426 9.82 24.92 -2.53
C TRP A 426 8.48 25.05 -1.79
N LYS A 427 7.44 25.51 -2.48
CA LYS A 427 6.08 25.66 -1.94
C LYS A 427 5.21 24.45 -2.24
N ASN A 428 5.44 23.81 -3.39
CA ASN A 428 4.62 22.74 -3.92
C ASN A 428 5.48 21.51 -4.18
N SER A 429 5.36 20.50 -3.33
CA SER A 429 6.09 19.24 -3.46
C SER A 429 5.34 18.09 -2.77
N PRO A 430 5.34 16.86 -3.32
CA PRO A 430 5.97 16.42 -4.57
C PRO A 430 5.26 16.97 -5.83
N ILE A 431 6.02 17.15 -6.90
CA ILE A 431 5.55 17.64 -8.21
C ILE A 431 5.44 16.46 -9.17
N GLY A 432 4.33 16.37 -9.88
CA GLY A 432 4.10 15.38 -10.92
C GLY A 432 3.79 16.02 -12.26
N PHE A 433 4.21 15.35 -13.33
CA PHE A 433 3.87 15.66 -14.70
C PHE A 433 3.34 14.41 -15.39
N TYR A 434 2.17 14.53 -16.01
CA TYR A 434 1.54 13.43 -16.73
C TYR A 434 1.67 13.64 -18.24
N CYS A 435 2.30 12.67 -18.89
CA CYS A 435 2.34 12.57 -20.34
C CYS A 435 1.86 11.17 -20.74
N PRO A 436 0.65 11.04 -21.31
CA PRO A 436 0.10 9.79 -21.79
C PRO A 436 1.07 9.04 -22.73
N LYS A 437 1.04 7.69 -22.70
CA LYS A 437 1.97 6.84 -23.49
C LYS A 437 1.91 7.07 -25.00
N GLN A 438 0.80 7.57 -25.53
CA GLN A 438 0.68 7.91 -26.95
C GLN A 438 1.46 9.19 -27.33
N TYR A 439 1.87 9.99 -26.34
CA TYR A 439 2.62 11.23 -26.51
C TYR A 439 4.09 11.02 -26.14
N VAL A 440 4.91 11.98 -26.55
CA VAL A 440 6.35 12.03 -26.35
C VAL A 440 6.63 13.01 -25.22
N LEU A 441 7.29 12.52 -24.18
CA LEU A 441 7.80 13.33 -23.10
C LEU A 441 9.14 13.97 -23.54
N GLU A 442 9.28 15.27 -23.36
CA GLU A 442 10.50 16.02 -23.69
C GLU A 442 11.01 16.83 -22.48
N PRO A 443 12.28 16.64 -22.06
CA PRO A 443 13.19 15.56 -22.49
C PRO A 443 12.66 14.16 -22.13
N ALA A 444 13.15 13.12 -22.81
CA ALA A 444 12.61 11.76 -22.67
C ALA A 444 12.69 11.21 -21.24
N ASP A 445 13.66 11.69 -20.47
CA ASP A 445 13.96 11.32 -19.09
C ASP A 445 13.55 12.40 -18.08
N CYS A 446 12.73 13.38 -18.46
CA CYS A 446 12.16 14.35 -17.52
C CYS A 446 11.59 13.62 -16.28
N PHE A 447 11.96 13.94 -15.04
CA PHE A 447 12.71 15.12 -14.57
C PHE A 447 14.22 14.93 -14.37
N ASN A 448 14.85 13.83 -14.80
CA ASN A 448 16.32 13.71 -14.69
C ASN A 448 17.06 14.78 -15.51
N SER A 449 16.48 15.13 -16.66
CA SER A 449 16.85 16.32 -17.41
C SER A 449 15.60 17.17 -17.70
N ALA A 450 15.82 18.46 -17.93
CA ALA A 450 14.76 19.41 -18.24
C ALA A 450 15.30 20.53 -19.15
N TYR A 451 14.41 21.25 -19.82
CA TYR A 451 14.79 22.48 -20.52
C TYR A 451 14.96 23.61 -19.52
N LEU A 452 16.09 24.31 -19.57
CA LEU A 452 16.24 25.59 -18.88
C LEU A 452 15.39 26.64 -19.60
N VAL A 453 14.48 27.31 -18.89
CA VAL A 453 13.53 28.25 -19.54
C VAL A 453 14.24 29.42 -20.21
N SER A 454 15.34 29.91 -19.63
CA SER A 454 16.10 31.07 -20.12
C SER A 454 16.82 30.82 -21.45
N THR A 455 17.34 29.61 -21.67
CA THR A 455 18.14 29.26 -22.88
C THR A 455 17.48 28.21 -23.77
N ASN A 456 16.44 27.54 -23.29
CA ASN A 456 15.79 26.39 -23.91
C ASN A 456 16.76 25.21 -24.20
N HIS A 457 17.90 25.14 -23.51
CA HIS A 457 18.82 24.00 -23.58
C HIS A 457 18.46 22.93 -22.56
N VAL A 458 18.72 21.66 -22.91
CA VAL A 458 18.55 20.54 -21.99
C VAL A 458 19.67 20.57 -20.97
N VAL A 459 19.30 20.59 -19.69
CA VAL A 459 20.21 20.57 -18.54
C VAL A 459 19.88 19.42 -17.62
N ARG A 460 20.86 18.95 -16.87
CA ARG A 460 20.62 17.94 -15.84
C ARG A 460 20.02 18.59 -14.60
N LEU A 461 19.05 17.91 -14.00
CA LEU A 461 18.37 18.43 -12.82
C LEU A 461 19.32 18.61 -11.64
N ASP A 462 20.25 17.69 -11.42
CA ASP A 462 21.15 17.70 -10.26
C ASP A 462 22.13 18.88 -10.25
N GLU A 463 22.40 19.48 -11.41
CA GLU A 463 23.23 20.69 -11.52
C GLU A 463 22.50 21.96 -11.02
N TYR A 464 21.18 22.03 -11.21
CA TYR A 464 20.36 23.20 -10.86
C TYR A 464 19.59 23.01 -9.57
N ALA A 465 19.18 21.79 -9.26
CA ALA A 465 18.37 21.46 -8.11
C ALA A 465 18.85 20.13 -7.47
N PRO A 466 20.08 20.07 -6.93
CA PRO A 466 20.66 18.84 -6.36
C PRO A 466 19.83 18.22 -5.21
N GLN A 467 18.97 19.02 -4.58
CA GLN A 467 18.03 18.62 -3.55
C GLN A 467 16.73 18.00 -4.08
N GLY A 468 16.48 18.08 -5.38
CA GLY A 468 15.34 17.46 -6.03
C GLY A 468 15.60 15.98 -6.29
N ARG A 469 14.76 15.11 -5.75
CA ARG A 469 14.84 13.67 -5.94
C ARG A 469 13.78 13.22 -6.95
N VAL A 470 14.22 12.68 -8.08
CA VAL A 470 13.32 12.05 -9.05
C VAL A 470 12.78 10.75 -8.45
N LEU A 471 11.46 10.57 -8.50
CA LEU A 471 10.78 9.37 -8.02
C LEU A 471 10.28 8.55 -9.21
N ASN A 472 10.57 7.25 -9.19
CA ASN A 472 10.07 6.32 -10.19
C ASN A 472 8.59 6.01 -9.91
N SER A 473 7.71 6.40 -10.82
CA SER A 473 6.28 6.09 -10.79
C SER A 473 5.84 5.45 -12.10
N PRO A 474 4.84 4.55 -12.11
CA PRO A 474 4.45 3.81 -13.30
C PRO A 474 4.03 4.69 -14.48
N ASN A 475 3.30 5.78 -14.21
CA ASN A 475 2.72 6.62 -15.27
C ASN A 475 3.06 8.12 -15.11
N LEU A 476 3.24 8.60 -13.88
CA LEU A 476 3.66 9.99 -13.63
C LEU A 476 5.18 10.14 -13.64
N ARG A 477 5.67 11.27 -14.13
CA ARG A 477 7.02 11.73 -13.82
C ARG A 477 6.96 12.58 -12.58
N ILE A 478 7.80 12.27 -11.60
CA ILE A 478 7.69 12.88 -10.27
C ILE A 478 9.05 13.35 -9.81
N ILE A 479 9.06 14.56 -9.25
CA ILE A 479 10.20 15.13 -8.55
C ILE A 479 9.76 15.60 -7.17
N ASP A 480 10.56 15.22 -6.18
CA ASP A 480 10.29 15.46 -4.77
C ASP A 480 11.39 16.34 -4.17
N PHE A 481 10.97 17.47 -3.61
CA PHE A 481 11.80 18.46 -2.92
C PHE A 481 11.58 18.40 -1.40
N THR A 482 10.81 17.43 -0.90
CA THR A 482 10.64 17.19 0.54
C THR A 482 11.88 16.50 1.11
N GLY A 483 12.93 17.29 1.34
CA GLY A 483 14.14 16.85 2.04
C GLY A 483 13.95 16.78 3.57
N PRO A 484 14.86 16.09 4.30
CA PRO A 484 14.90 16.13 5.76
C PRO A 484 14.94 17.58 6.28
N LYS A 485 14.28 17.87 7.41
CA LYS A 485 14.24 19.23 7.98
C LYS A 485 15.63 19.82 8.25
N SER A 486 16.65 18.98 8.44
CA SER A 486 18.07 19.36 8.61
C SER A 486 18.69 20.01 7.36
N VAL A 487 18.10 19.84 6.17
CA VAL A 487 18.57 20.41 4.89
C VAL A 487 17.95 21.80 4.61
N LYS A 488 17.14 22.35 5.53
CA LYS A 488 16.56 23.70 5.37
C LYS A 488 17.61 24.81 5.18
N TYR A 489 18.83 24.62 5.69
CA TYR A 489 19.92 25.61 5.65
C TYR A 489 20.78 25.55 4.38
N THR A 490 20.56 24.58 3.48
CA THR A 490 21.30 24.47 2.20
C THR A 490 20.39 24.68 0.98
N LYS A 491 19.20 25.26 1.16
CA LYS A 491 18.32 25.62 0.06
C LYS A 491 18.97 26.71 -0.79
N LYS A 492 19.59 26.31 -1.89
CA LYS A 492 20.05 27.24 -2.92
C LYS A 492 18.85 27.59 -3.80
N TYR A 493 18.37 28.82 -3.66
CA TYR A 493 17.41 29.40 -4.60
C TYR A 493 18.17 29.81 -5.85
N LEU A 494 17.67 29.43 -7.00
CA LEU A 494 18.18 29.89 -8.29
C LEU A 494 17.05 30.66 -8.95
N GLU A 495 17.35 31.81 -9.56
CA GLU A 495 16.38 32.53 -10.41
C GLU A 495 16.22 31.86 -11.78
N GLU A 496 16.18 30.52 -11.78
CA GLU A 496 16.03 29.70 -12.96
C GLU A 496 14.74 28.90 -12.87
N SER A 497 14.20 28.56 -14.03
CA SER A 497 13.04 27.68 -14.13
C SER A 497 13.36 26.53 -15.06
N LEU A 498 12.90 25.34 -14.67
CA LEU A 498 13.05 24.11 -15.44
C LEU A 498 11.72 23.73 -16.07
N GLN A 499 11.75 23.26 -17.31
CA GLN A 499 10.57 22.97 -18.08
C GLN A 499 10.60 21.58 -18.69
N CYS A 500 9.45 20.91 -18.64
CA CYS A 500 9.20 19.71 -19.44
C CYS A 500 7.95 19.88 -20.28
N ARG A 501 7.91 19.18 -21.41
CA ARG A 501 6.83 19.24 -22.39
C ARG A 501 6.32 17.84 -22.68
N CYS A 502 5.03 17.76 -22.99
CA CYS A 502 4.38 16.57 -23.49
C CYS A 502 3.83 16.88 -24.87
N ARG A 503 4.32 16.19 -25.90
CA ARG A 503 4.01 16.45 -27.30
C ARG A 503 3.36 15.27 -27.98
N ARG A 504 2.44 15.55 -28.88
CA ARG A 504 1.95 14.54 -29.83
C ARG A 504 3.06 14.16 -30.80
N ARG A 505 2.92 12.99 -31.44
CA ARG A 505 3.84 12.53 -32.49
C ARG A 505 3.90 13.46 -33.71
N ASP A 506 2.87 14.29 -33.90
CA ASP A 506 2.80 15.32 -34.95
C ASP A 506 3.44 16.66 -34.55
N GLY A 507 4.11 16.70 -33.39
CA GLY A 507 4.82 17.86 -32.87
C GLY A 507 4.00 18.85 -32.04
N THR A 508 2.68 18.69 -31.90
CA THR A 508 1.86 19.62 -31.09
C THR A 508 2.11 19.43 -29.59
N VAL A 509 2.37 20.54 -28.87
CA VAL A 509 2.50 20.54 -27.41
C VAL A 509 1.12 20.47 -26.77
N MET A 510 0.92 19.45 -25.92
CA MET A 510 -0.33 19.22 -25.20
C MET A 510 -0.26 19.71 -23.76
N ALA A 511 0.91 19.60 -23.15
CA ALA A 511 1.14 20.14 -21.83
C ALA A 511 2.58 20.59 -21.63
N THR A 512 2.75 21.62 -20.83
CA THR A 512 4.03 22.15 -20.39
C THR A 512 3.97 22.38 -18.89
N ILE A 513 4.94 21.83 -18.17
CA ILE A 513 5.15 22.11 -16.75
C ILE A 513 6.41 22.93 -16.58
N THR A 514 6.30 24.04 -15.85
CA THR A 514 7.42 24.90 -15.49
C THR A 514 7.60 24.91 -13.98
N ILE A 515 8.77 24.45 -13.53
CA ILE A 515 9.16 24.39 -12.13
C ILE A 515 10.06 25.59 -11.85
N ASP A 516 9.54 26.54 -11.07
CA ASP A 516 10.30 27.69 -10.59
C ASP A 516 11.16 27.29 -9.37
N LEU A 517 12.48 27.51 -9.47
CA LEU A 517 13.47 27.24 -8.43
C LEU A 517 13.77 28.48 -7.57
N GLY A 518 13.14 29.61 -7.88
CA GLY A 518 13.29 30.87 -7.18
C GLY A 518 12.73 30.84 -5.75
N ARG A 519 13.06 31.87 -4.97
CA ARG A 519 12.55 32.00 -3.61
C ARG A 519 11.03 32.17 -3.64
N PRO A 520 10.26 31.40 -2.84
CA PRO A 520 8.83 31.60 -2.73
C PRO A 520 8.52 33.04 -2.35
N ARG A 521 7.64 33.69 -3.10
CA ARG A 521 7.06 34.98 -2.68
C ARG A 521 5.91 34.67 -1.74
N ASP A 522 5.96 35.27 -0.55
CA ASP A 522 4.85 35.23 0.40
C ASP A 522 3.79 36.21 -0.13
N ASN A 523 2.67 35.65 -0.61
CA ASN A 523 1.42 36.38 -0.82
C ASN A 523 0.44 35.98 0.27
#